data_AF-A0A2R6EV68-F1
#
_entry.id   AF-A0A2R6EV68-F1
#
_cell.length_a   1.000
_cell.length_b   1.000
_cell.length_c   1.000
_cell.angle_alpha   90.00
_cell.angle_beta   90.00
_cell.angle_gamma   90.00
#
_symmetry.space_group_name_H-M   'P 1'
#
loop_
_entity.id
_entity.type
_entity.pdbx_description
1 polymer ?
#
loop_
_entity_poly.entity_id
_entity_poly.type
_entity_poly.pdbx_seq_one_letter_code
_entity_poly.pdbx_strand_id
1 'polypeptide(L)' 'MTEYTTVSIPKNLADRVDETIEGTSFSSTSDLVRFLLRSIVIKHQQEGELTEAEFQEIADQLRDLGYLS' A
#
# COMPACT_ATOMS: atom_id res chain seq x y z
N MET A 1 6.32 22.55 -6.80
CA MET A 1 6.55 21.89 -5.49
C MET A 1 5.61 20.71 -5.43
N THR A 2 6.06 19.56 -4.94
CA THR A 2 5.16 18.41 -4.75
C THR A 2 4.28 18.69 -3.54
N GLU A 3 2.97 18.63 -3.71
CA GLU A 3 2.03 18.74 -2.58
C GLU A 3 1.91 17.39 -1.90
N TYR A 4 1.89 17.39 -0.56
CA TYR A 4 1.80 16.19 0.27
C TYR A 4 0.48 16.21 1.03
N THR A 5 -0.09 15.02 1.22
CA THR A 5 -1.27 14.79 2.05
C THR A 5 -0.98 13.70 3.08
N THR A 6 -1.79 13.60 4.12
CA THR A 6 -1.65 12.60 5.19
C THR A 6 -2.70 11.51 5.03
N VAL A 7 -2.28 10.26 5.21
CA VAL A 7 -3.17 9.09 5.26
C VAL A 7 -3.19 8.57 6.69
N SER A 8 -4.38 8.35 7.24
CA SER A 8 -4.53 7.71 8.55
C SER A 8 -4.63 6.20 8.36
N ILE A 9 -3.82 5.45 9.10
CA ILE A 9 -3.87 3.99 9.15
C ILE A 9 -3.98 3.53 10.61
N PRO A 10 -4.63 2.37 10.88
CA PRO A 10 -4.56 1.68 12.15
C PRO A 10 -3.13 1.57 12.68
N LYS A 11 -2.95 1.94 13.96
CA LYS A 11 -1.63 1.93 14.61
C LYS A 11 -0.98 0.55 14.55
N ASN A 12 -1.75 -0.52 14.75
CA ASN A 12 -1.21 -1.87 14.69
C ASN A 12 -0.65 -2.25 13.31
N LEU A 13 -1.21 -1.70 12.21
CA LEU A 13 -0.60 -1.91 10.89
C LEU A 13 0.69 -1.11 10.79
N ALA A 14 0.70 0.15 11.22
CA ALA A 14 1.93 0.96 11.19
C ALA A 14 3.07 0.25 11.93
N ASP A 15 2.78 -0.28 13.13
CA ASP A 15 3.76 -1.02 13.93
C ASP A 15 4.28 -2.28 13.20
N ARG A 16 3.39 -3.09 12.61
CA ARG A 16 3.78 -4.28 11.82
C ARG A 16 4.59 -3.93 10.58
N VAL A 17 4.25 -2.82 9.92
CA VAL A 17 4.98 -2.35 8.74
C VAL A 17 6.36 -1.87 9.14
N ASP A 18 6.49 -1.11 10.23
CA ASP A 18 7.77 -0.64 10.76
C ASP A 18 8.70 -1.83 11.09
N GLU A 19 8.19 -2.89 11.73
CA GLU A 19 8.94 -4.14 11.95
C GLU A 19 9.36 -4.82 10.63
N THR A 20 8.48 -4.82 9.62
CA THR A 20 8.72 -5.49 8.34
C THR A 20 9.77 -4.77 7.49
N ILE A 21 9.85 -3.44 7.58
CA ILE A 21 10.81 -2.65 6.81
C ILE A 21 12.21 -2.64 7.45
N GLU A 22 12.38 -3.14 8.67
CA GLU A 22 13.70 -3.32 9.28
C GLU A 22 14.58 -4.21 8.39
N GLY A 23 15.74 -3.68 7.97
CA GLY A 23 16.66 -4.39 7.06
C GLY A 23 16.31 -4.29 5.58
N THR A 24 15.26 -3.57 5.21
CA THR A 24 14.95 -3.23 3.81
C THR A 24 15.55 -1.87 3.41
N SER A 25 15.42 -1.50 2.14
CA SER A 25 15.82 -0.17 1.64
C SER A 25 14.82 0.95 1.94
N PHE A 26 13.68 0.64 2.58
CA PHE A 26 12.67 1.65 2.90
C PHE A 26 13.07 2.42 4.16
N SER A 27 12.95 3.75 4.11
CA SER A 27 13.35 4.61 5.23
C SER A 27 12.21 4.93 6.20
N SER A 28 10.96 4.63 5.82
CA SER A 28 9.77 4.82 6.65
C SER A 28 8.56 4.03 6.13
N THR A 29 7.56 3.82 6.99
CA THR A 29 6.23 3.33 6.58
C THR A 29 5.65 4.17 5.44
N SER A 30 5.80 5.50 5.49
CA SER A 30 5.30 6.40 4.43
C SER A 30 5.96 6.14 3.07
N ASP A 31 7.24 5.77 3.04
CA ASP A 31 7.94 5.45 1.79
C ASP A 31 7.43 4.15 1.17
N LEU A 32 7.23 3.13 2.01
CA LEU A 32 6.64 1.87 1.57
C LEU A 32 5.22 2.10 1.03
N VAL A 33 4.37 2.80 1.78
CA VAL A 33 2.99 3.08 1.36
C VAL A 33 2.98 3.88 0.06
N ARG A 34 3.85 4.87 -0.08
CA ARG A 34 3.99 5.64 -1.33
C ARG A 34 4.41 4.76 -2.50
N PHE A 35 5.36 3.83 -2.29
CA PHE A 35 5.79 2.88 -3.31
C PHE A 35 4.65 1.95 -3.74
N LEU A 36 3.91 1.39 -2.79
CA LEU A 36 2.76 0.51 -3.05
C LEU A 36 1.67 1.24 -3.82
N LEU A 37 1.27 2.44 -3.37
CA LEU A 37 0.28 3.26 -4.06
C LEU A 37 0.71 3.60 -5.49
N ARG A 38 1.98 3.96 -5.68
CA ARG A 38 2.53 4.23 -7.01
C ARG A 38 2.53 2.97 -7.89
N SER A 39 2.89 1.82 -7.34
CA SER A 39 2.90 0.55 -8.08
C SER A 39 1.50 0.20 -8.59
N ILE A 40 0.49 0.32 -7.72
CA ILE A 40 -0.91 0.05 -8.06
C ILE A 40 -1.41 1.04 -9.12
N VAL A 41 -1.17 2.34 -8.93
CA VAL A 41 -1.64 3.39 -9.87
C VAL A 41 -0.93 3.30 -11.23
N ILE A 42 0.38 3.02 -11.25
CA ILE A 42 1.13 2.88 -12.51
C ILE A 42 0.67 1.63 -13.27
N LYS A 43 0.50 0.48 -12.59
CA LYS A 43 -0.08 -0.72 -13.21
C LYS A 43 -1.44 -0.40 -13.84
N HIS A 44 -2.31 0.26 -13.09
CA HIS A 44 -3.63 0.66 -13.56
C HIS A 44 -3.60 1.63 -14.76
N GLN A 45 -2.64 2.55 -14.82
CA GLN A 45 -2.47 3.46 -15.95
C GLN A 45 -1.86 2.80 -17.19
N GLN A 46 -1.03 1.76 -17.04
CA GLN A 46 -0.42 1.05 -18.17
C GLN A 46 -1.33 0.00 -18.79
N GLU A 47 -2.17 -0.67 -17.99
CA GLU A 47 -3.04 -1.75 -18.48
C GLU A 47 -4.48 -1.32 -18.76
N GLY A 48 -4.93 -0.17 -18.23
CA GLY A 48 -6.30 0.30 -18.41
C GLY A 48 -7.29 -0.54 -17.60
N GLU A 49 -7.82 0.06 -16.53
CA GLU A 49 -8.64 -0.57 -15.49
C GLU A 49 -7.96 -1.74 -14.77
N LEU A 50 -8.14 -1.83 -13.44
CA LEU A 50 -7.62 -2.96 -12.67
C LEU A 50 -8.40 -4.17 -13.16
N THR A 51 -7.71 -5.23 -13.56
CA THR A 51 -8.42 -6.47 -13.84
C THR A 51 -9.08 -6.95 -12.54
N GLU A 52 -10.27 -7.54 -12.64
CA GLU A 52 -10.99 -8.06 -11.47
C GLU A 52 -10.11 -9.00 -10.63
N ALA A 53 -9.23 -9.76 -11.27
CA ALA A 53 -8.28 -10.66 -10.61
C ALA A 53 -7.26 -9.90 -9.73
N GLU A 54 -6.67 -8.83 -10.25
CA GLU A 54 -5.73 -8.01 -9.49
C GLU A 54 -6.40 -7.23 -8.37
N PHE A 55 -7.61 -6.72 -8.61
CA PHE A 55 -8.40 -6.10 -7.56
C PHE A 55 -8.70 -7.09 -6.43
N GLN A 56 -9.04 -8.33 -6.79
CA GLN A 56 -9.39 -9.34 -5.81
C GLN A 56 -8.18 -9.81 -5.00
N GLU A 57 -7.00 -9.89 -5.63
CA GLU A 57 -5.75 -10.20 -4.92
C GLU A 57 -5.41 -9.11 -3.89
N ILE A 58 -5.59 -7.84 -4.26
CA ILE A 58 -5.43 -6.70 -3.34
C ILE A 58 -6.51 -6.75 -2.24
N ALA A 59 -7.76 -7.05 -2.59
CA ALA A 59 -8.85 -7.13 -1.64
C ALA A 59 -8.64 -8.25 -0.62
N ASP A 60 -8.13 -9.41 -1.03
CA ASP A 60 -7.81 -10.52 -0.15
C ASP A 60 -6.65 -10.16 0.80
N GLN A 61 -5.59 -9.52 0.29
CA GLN A 61 -4.52 -8.98 1.13
C GLN A 61 -5.05 -7.96 2.14
N LEU A 62 -5.95 -7.07 1.71
CA LEU A 62 -6.57 -6.09 2.60
C LEU A 62 -7.49 -6.77 3.64
N ARG A 63 -8.17 -7.86 3.29
CA ARG A 63 -9.02 -8.65 4.19
C ARG A 63 -8.18 -9.36 5.27
N ASP A 64 -7.05 -9.95 4.88
CA ASP A 64 -6.08 -10.57 5.80
C ASP A 64 -5.44 -9.55 6.74
N LEU A 65 -5.25 -8.32 6.26
CA LEU A 65 -4.77 -7.19 7.06
C LEU A 65 -5.87 -6.52 7.90
N GLY A 66 -7.14 -6.94 7.74
CA GLY A 66 -8.29 -6.45 8.51
C GLY A 66 -8.89 -5.11 8.05
N TYR A 67 -8.61 -4.69 6.81
CA TYR A 67 -9.11 -3.44 6.22
C TYR A 67 -10.45 -3.59 5.50
N LEU A 68 -10.77 -4.81 5.06
CA LEU A 68 -12.04 -5.14 4.43
C LEU A 68 -12.74 -6.20 5.28
N SER A 69 -14.04 -6.01 5.47
CA SER A 69 -14.93 -6.90 6.23
C SER A 69 -15.92 -7.60 5.30
#